data_AF-A0A0T7D2D2-F1
#
_entry.id   AF-A0A0T7D2D2-F1
#
_cell.length_a   1.000
_cell.length_b   1.000
_cell.length_c   1.000
_cell.angle_alpha   90.00
_cell.angle_beta   90.00
_cell.angle_gamma   90.00
#
_symmetry.space_group_name_H-M   'P 1'
#
loop_
_entity.id
_entity.type
_entity.pdbx_description
1 polymer ?
#
loop_
_entity_poly.entity_id
_entity_poly.type
_entity_poly.pdbx_seq_one_letter_code
_entity_poly.pdbx_strand_id
1 'polypeptide(L)' 'MKTMTQRFQTLLSVSNFSLAITTLLMLLSIIVAYPMANHFSLPIQIVAHISTILVAALLKISYVGRCLAQYNLGLEVR' A
#
# COMPACT_ATOMS: atom_id res chain seq x y z
N MET A 1 -17.79 21.82 10.47
CA MET A 1 -16.33 21.63 10.68
C MET A 1 -15.99 20.27 11.28
N LYS A 2 -16.55 19.88 12.44
CA LYS A 2 -16.33 18.57 13.10
C LYS A 2 -16.37 17.35 12.16
N THR A 3 -17.33 17.31 11.23
CA THR A 3 -17.54 16.18 10.31
C THR A 3 -16.40 15.97 9.31
N MET A 4 -15.77 17.05 8.84
CA MET A 4 -14.66 16.96 7.87
C MET A 4 -13.38 16.47 8.56
N THR A 5 -13.09 16.97 9.76
CA THR A 5 -11.96 16.49 10.58
C THR A 5 -12.09 14.99 10.87
N GLN A 6 -13.28 14.51 11.22
CA GLN A 6 -13.52 13.07 11.43
C GLN A 6 -13.28 12.25 10.15
N ARG A 7 -13.74 12.72 8.97
CA ARG A 7 -13.47 12.06 7.69
C ARG A 7 -11.97 11.94 7.40
N PHE A 8 -11.20 12.99 7.66
CA PHE A 8 -9.75 12.95 7.46
C PHE A 8 -9.02 12.09 8.50
N GLN A 9 -9.50 12.01 9.75
CA GLN A 9 -8.98 11.05 10.73
C GLN A 9 -9.23 9.60 10.30
N THR A 10 -10.42 9.29 9.81
CA THR A 10 -10.73 7.97 9.24
C THR A 10 -9.86 7.68 8.03
N LEU A 11 -9.71 8.66 7.11
CA LEU A 11 -8.83 8.53 5.95
C LEU A 11 -7.39 8.25 6.39
N LEU A 12 -6.86 8.98 7.37
CA LEU A 12 -5.51 8.76 7.90
C LEU A 12 -5.34 7.33 8.45
N SER A 13 -6.31 6.86 9.24
CA SER A 13 -6.30 5.51 9.82
C SER A 13 -6.32 4.42 8.73
N VAL A 14 -7.25 4.55 7.77
CA VAL A 14 -7.39 3.61 6.65
C VAL A 14 -6.15 3.63 5.76
N SER A 15 -5.61 4.81 5.45
CA SER A 15 -4.41 4.96 4.63
C SER A 15 -3.18 4.35 5.32
N ASN A 16 -2.99 4.55 6.62
CA ASN A 16 -1.90 3.92 7.37
C ASN A 16 -2.01 2.39 7.38
N PHE A 17 -3.20 1.86 7.66
CA PHE A 17 -3.45 0.42 7.64
C PHE A 17 -3.24 -0.18 6.25
N SER A 18 -3.76 0.49 5.22
CA SER A 18 -3.58 0.09 3.82
C SER A 18 -2.11 0.16 3.39
N LEU A 19 -1.36 1.16 3.83
CA LEU A 19 0.08 1.28 3.57
C LEU A 19 0.84 0.09 4.17
N ALA A 20 0.52 -0.31 5.41
CA ALA A 20 1.15 -1.47 6.05
C ALA A 20 0.85 -2.78 5.30
N ILE A 21 -0.42 -3.02 4.95
CA ILE A 21 -0.83 -4.22 4.19
C ILE A 21 -0.16 -4.26 2.82
N THR A 22 -0.23 -3.16 2.06
CA THR A 22 0.35 -3.11 0.71
C THR A 22 1.87 -3.26 0.74
N THR A 23 2.54 -2.72 1.76
CA THR A 23 3.98 -2.96 1.97
C THR A 23 4.28 -4.44 2.22
N LEU A 24 3.50 -5.11 3.06
CA LEU A 24 3.66 -6.56 3.31
C LEU A 24 3.44 -7.37 2.03
N LEU A 25 2.36 -7.08 1.28
CA LEU A 25 2.06 -7.73 0.01
C LEU A 25 3.16 -7.49 -1.03
N MET A 26 3.77 -6.30 -1.04
CA MET A 26 4.86 -5.97 -1.94
C MET A 26 6.11 -6.80 -1.62
N LEU A 27 6.45 -6.94 -0.34
CA LEU A 27 7.55 -7.79 0.10
C LEU A 27 7.29 -9.25 -0.27
N LEU A 28 6.07 -9.74 -0.04
CA LEU A 28 5.68 -11.10 -0.41
C LEU A 28 5.80 -11.34 -1.92
N SER A 29 5.29 -10.42 -2.74
CA SER A 29 5.35 -10.57 -4.21
C SER A 29 6.79 -10.55 -4.71
N ILE A 30 7.65 -9.69 -4.16
CA ILE A 30 9.08 -9.64 -4.48
C ILE A 30 9.79 -10.93 -4.06
N ILE A 31 9.53 -11.44 -2.85
CA ILE A 31 10.14 -12.68 -2.35
C ILE A 31 9.79 -13.87 -3.25
N VAL A 32 8.51 -14.00 -3.64
CA VAL A 32 8.04 -15.07 -4.52
C VAL A 32 8.64 -14.93 -5.93
N ALA A 33 8.70 -13.70 -6.45
CA ALA A 33 9.16 -13.41 -7.80
C ALA A 33 10.68 -13.60 -8.00
N TYR A 34 11.49 -13.39 -6.96
CA TYR A 34 12.95 -13.36 -7.09
C TYR A 34 13.64 -14.41 -6.19
N PRO A 35 13.78 -14.24 -4.85
CA PRO A 35 14.43 -15.25 -3.99
C PRO A 35 13.90 -16.66 -4.15
N MET A 36 12.57 -16.82 -4.24
CA MET A 36 11.93 -18.13 -4.29
C MET A 36 11.56 -18.56 -5.72
N ALA A 37 12.14 -17.93 -6.75
CA ALA A 37 11.76 -18.18 -8.14
C ALA A 37 11.73 -19.68 -8.50
N ASN A 38 12.74 -20.42 -8.06
CA ASN A 38 12.93 -21.84 -8.34
C ASN A 38 11.98 -22.78 -7.57
N HIS A 39 11.26 -22.27 -6.56
CA HIS A 39 10.33 -23.06 -5.76
C HIS A 39 8.90 -23.04 -6.29
N PHE A 40 8.60 -22.20 -7.28
CA PHE A 40 7.24 -22.03 -7.81
C PHE A 40 7.19 -22.23 -9.32
N SER A 41 6.02 -22.64 -9.82
CA SER A 41 5.78 -22.85 -11.25
C SER A 41 5.70 -21.53 -12.03
N LEU A 42 5.91 -21.59 -13.35
CA LEU A 42 5.82 -20.43 -14.22
C LEU A 42 4.51 -19.62 -14.09
N PRO A 43 3.31 -20.24 -13.98
CA PRO A 43 2.08 -19.47 -13.76
C PRO A 43 2.11 -18.64 -12.46
N ILE A 44 2.64 -19.20 -11.38
CA ILE A 44 2.77 -18.49 -10.09
C ILE A 44 3.74 -17.33 -10.23
N GLN A 45 4.85 -17.51 -10.95
CA GLN A 45 5.81 -16.43 -11.22
C GLN A 45 5.18 -15.27 -12.00
N ILE A 46 4.42 -15.57 -13.05
CA ILE A 46 3.69 -14.55 -13.84
C ILE A 46 2.74 -13.76 -12.93
N VAL A 47 1.97 -14.46 -12.09
CA VAL A 47 1.08 -13.81 -11.12
C VAL A 47 1.86 -12.95 -10.14
N ALA A 48 2.96 -13.44 -9.56
CA ALA A 48 3.78 -12.68 -8.61
C ALA A 48 4.34 -11.38 -9.21
N HIS A 49 4.81 -11.40 -10.47
CA HIS A 49 5.27 -10.21 -11.16
C HIS A 49 4.14 -9.21 -11.44
N ILE A 50 2.98 -9.67 -11.94
CA ILE A 50 1.81 -8.80 -12.17
C ILE A 50 1.32 -8.20 -10.85
N SER A 51 1.21 -9.02 -9.80
CA SER A 51 0.84 -8.59 -8.47
C SER A 51 1.78 -7.53 -7.92
N THR A 52 3.09 -7.63 -8.18
CA THR A 52 4.06 -6.59 -7.77
C THR A 52 3.70 -5.21 -8.34
N ILE A 53 3.32 -5.14 -9.62
CA ILE A 53 2.92 -3.86 -10.25
C ILE A 53 1.64 -3.32 -9.63
N LEU A 54 0.63 -4.17 -9.46
CA LEU A 54 -0.66 -3.78 -8.88
C LEU A 54 -0.49 -3.31 -7.43
N VAL A 55 0.27 -4.05 -6.62
CA VAL A 55 0.52 -3.72 -5.21
C VAL A 55 1.35 -2.44 -5.10
N ALA A 56 2.32 -2.21 -5.98
CA ALA A 56 3.07 -0.96 -6.02
C ALA A 56 2.17 0.27 -6.28
N ALA A 57 1.19 0.12 -7.18
CA ALA A 57 0.21 1.17 -7.44
C ALA A 57 -0.68 1.44 -6.21
N LEU A 58 -1.16 0.38 -5.55
CA LEU A 58 -1.94 0.49 -4.32
C LEU A 58 -1.14 1.15 -3.19
N LEU A 59 0.12 0.75 -2.98
CA LEU A 59 1.01 1.34 -1.99
C LEU A 59 1.15 2.86 -2.21
N LYS A 60 1.36 3.29 -3.46
CA LYS A 60 1.40 4.72 -3.82
C LYS A 60 0.09 5.43 -3.50
N ILE A 61 -1.06 4.83 -3.82
CA ILE A 61 -2.38 5.40 -3.50
C ILE A 61 -2.56 5.54 -1.99
N SER A 62 -2.21 4.52 -1.21
CA SER A 62 -2.29 4.56 0.25
C SER A 62 -1.40 5.66 0.84
N TYR A 63 -0.19 5.83 0.31
CA TYR A 63 0.73 6.89 0.71
C TYR A 63 0.18 8.30 0.39
N VAL A 64 -0.34 8.51 -0.83
CA VAL A 64 -0.95 9.78 -1.21
C VAL A 64 -2.19 10.07 -0.35
N GLY A 65 -3.00 9.06 -0.03
CA GLY A 65 -4.14 9.20 0.89
C GLY A 65 -3.72 9.63 2.30
N ARG A 66 -2.62 9.05 2.82
CA ARG A 66 -2.02 9.46 4.10
C ARG A 66 -1.55 10.91 4.07
N CYS A 67 -0.83 11.31 3.01
CA CYS A 67 -0.36 12.69 2.83
C CYS A 67 -1.53 13.69 2.76
N LEU A 68 -2.57 13.35 2.01
CA LEU A 68 -3.78 14.17 1.89
C LEU A 68 -4.46 14.34 3.26
N ALA A 69 -4.58 13.26 4.03
CA ALA A 69 -5.17 13.32 5.36
C ALA A 69 -4.33 14.16 6.34
N GLN A 70 -3.01 13.98 6.35
CA GLN A 70 -2.10 14.78 7.18
C GLN A 70 -2.19 16.27 6.86
N TYR A 71 -2.15 16.62 5.57
CA TYR A 71 -2.25 18.00 5.11
C TYR A 71 -3.56 18.67 5.58
N ASN A 72 -4.70 17.99 5.41
CA ASN A 72 -5.99 18.53 5.83
C ASN A 72 -6.21 18.57 7.36
N LEU A 73 -5.43 17.80 8.12
CA LEU A 73 -5.44 17.81 9.58
C LEU A 73 -4.43 18.81 10.18
N GLY A 74 -3.66 19.52 9.36
CA GLY A 74 -2.60 20.43 9.82
C GLY A 74 -1.41 19.69 10.46
N LEU A 75 -1.24 18.41 10.14
CA LEU A 75 -0.09 17.61 10.55
C LEU A 75 1.04 17.73 9.53
N GLU A 76 2.27 17.45 9.96
CA GLU A 76 3.39 17.31 9.03
C GLU A 76 3.17 16.12 8.08
N VAL A 77 3.38 16.36 6.79
CA VAL A 77 3.27 15.36 5.73
C VAL A 77 4.58 14.57 5.64
N ARG A 78 4.50 13.25 5.80
CA ARG A 78 5.63 12.30 5.83
C ARG A 78 5.21 10.98 5.22
#